data_AF-Q8IPW3-F1
#
_entry.id   AF-Q8IPW3-F1
#
_cell.length_a   1.000
_cell.length_b   1.000
_cell.length_c   1.000
_cell.angle_alpha   90.00
_cell.angle_beta   90.00
_cell.angle_gamma   90.00
#
_symmetry.space_group_name_H-M   'P 1'
#
loop_
_entity.id
_entity.type
_entity.pdbx_description
1 polymer ?
#
loop_
_entity_poly.entity_id
_entity_poly.type
_entity_poly.pdbx_seq_one_letter_code
_entity_poly.pdbx_strand_id
1 'polypeptide(L)'
;MNNIEEDTEAAFKRLQAVIPQVKQAYEEAIGQIFSDLNSSDLESCASILEEHESTSLDTEQIIHSTRRLMTKIVLDVNQCFFSGNDVETKLTTLEMLKEQFAAHEGKNWNFNCLSPEELTRPLRMHNLNLSITFMEQQLKKQEKELEIAMAKSIKNRQLIHDVHAERVKVGCMMKQQLAEYQAIKPQLMEMERLINDSYVQEEM
;
A
#
# COMPACT_ATOMS: atom_id res chain seq x y z
N MET A 1 -5.12 -17.35 1.41
CA MET A 1 -5.62 -15.99 1.17
C MET A 1 -6.80 -15.96 0.19
N ASN A 2 -6.97 -16.97 -0.69
CA ASN A 2 -8.06 -17.04 -1.69
C ASN A 2 -9.50 -17.05 -1.15
N ASN A 3 -9.77 -17.56 0.06
CA ASN A 3 -11.16 -17.64 0.56
C ASN A 3 -11.79 -16.28 0.87
N ILE A 4 -11.01 -15.24 1.16
CA ILE A 4 -11.58 -13.92 1.51
C ILE A 4 -12.07 -13.22 0.24
N GLU A 5 -11.31 -13.30 -0.85
CA GLU A 5 -11.68 -12.68 -2.13
C GLU A 5 -12.94 -13.34 -2.73
N GLU A 6 -13.02 -14.67 -2.73
CA GLU A 6 -14.20 -15.40 -3.22
C GLU A 6 -15.47 -15.06 -2.40
N ASP A 7 -15.33 -14.92 -1.08
CA ASP A 7 -16.45 -14.59 -0.20
C ASP A 7 -16.90 -13.12 -0.39
N THR A 8 -15.96 -12.19 -0.63
CA THR A 8 -16.31 -10.79 -0.94
C THR A 8 -17.02 -10.64 -2.28
N GLU A 9 -16.58 -11.35 -3.31
CA GLU A 9 -17.20 -11.29 -4.64
C GLU A 9 -18.60 -11.93 -4.61
N ALA A 10 -18.78 -13.02 -3.87
CA ALA A 10 -20.08 -13.64 -3.66
C ALA A 10 -21.04 -12.71 -2.90
N ALA A 11 -20.56 -12.04 -1.85
CA ALA A 11 -21.33 -11.04 -1.12
C ALA A 11 -21.74 -9.86 -2.01
N PHE A 12 -20.81 -9.33 -2.82
CA PHE A 12 -21.08 -8.24 -3.75
C PHE A 12 -22.22 -8.60 -4.72
N LYS A 13 -22.15 -9.78 -5.35
CA LYS A 13 -23.21 -10.26 -6.27
C LYS A 13 -24.56 -10.44 -5.59
N ARG A 14 -24.58 -10.96 -4.36
CA ARG A 14 -25.84 -11.10 -3.59
C ARG A 14 -26.46 -9.73 -3.32
N LEU A 15 -25.64 -8.74 -2.97
CA LEU A 15 -26.11 -7.40 -2.59
C LEU A 15 -26.53 -6.54 -3.79
N GLN A 16 -26.07 -6.85 -5.01
CA GLN A 16 -26.60 -6.24 -6.23
C GLN A 16 -28.11 -6.42 -6.41
N ALA A 17 -28.73 -7.40 -5.76
CA ALA A 17 -30.17 -7.62 -5.78
C ALA A 17 -31.00 -6.42 -5.26
N VAL A 18 -30.38 -5.46 -4.56
CA VAL A 18 -31.03 -4.22 -4.13
C VAL A 18 -31.23 -3.22 -5.28
N ILE A 19 -30.39 -3.28 -6.32
CA ILE A 19 -30.37 -2.29 -7.41
C ILE A 19 -31.72 -2.21 -8.13
N PRO A 20 -32.36 -3.32 -8.56
CA PRO A 20 -33.65 -3.25 -9.23
C PRO A 20 -34.74 -2.66 -8.34
N GLN A 21 -34.73 -2.95 -7.04
CA GLN A 21 -35.72 -2.44 -6.08
C GLN A 21 -35.60 -0.92 -5.93
N VAL A 22 -34.37 -0.41 -5.82
CA VAL A 22 -34.13 1.04 -5.76
C VAL A 22 -34.55 1.71 -7.06
N LYS A 23 -34.17 1.16 -8.22
CA LYS A 23 -34.59 1.72 -9.52
C LYS A 23 -36.11 1.77 -9.65
N GLN A 24 -36.79 0.68 -9.30
CA GLN A 24 -38.24 0.62 -9.33
C GLN A 24 -38.87 1.68 -8.41
N ALA A 25 -38.35 1.86 -7.19
CA ALA A 25 -38.86 2.88 -6.27
C ALA A 25 -38.69 4.31 -6.84
N TYR A 26 -37.59 4.59 -7.54
CA TYR A 26 -37.39 5.86 -8.24
C TYR A 26 -38.35 6.01 -9.43
N GLU A 27 -38.53 4.98 -10.24
CA GLU A 27 -39.46 4.99 -11.39
C GLU A 27 -40.91 5.23 -10.94
N GLU A 28 -41.34 4.56 -9.86
CA GLU A 28 -42.66 4.75 -9.26
C GLU A 28 -42.83 6.18 -8.72
N ALA A 29 -41.84 6.70 -7.99
CA ALA A 29 -41.86 8.06 -7.49
C ALA A 29 -41.93 9.09 -8.64
N ILE A 30 -41.16 8.89 -9.71
CA ILE A 30 -41.16 9.76 -10.89
C ILE A 30 -42.50 9.72 -11.61
N GLY A 31 -43.14 8.54 -11.68
CA GLY A 31 -44.48 8.38 -12.25
C GLY A 31 -45.55 9.22 -11.55
N GLN A 32 -45.35 9.55 -10.28
CA GLN A 32 -46.28 10.36 -9.48
C GLN A 32 -45.99 11.86 -9.50
N ILE A 33 -44.83 12.33 -9.99
CA ILE A 33 -44.46 13.76 -9.91
C ILE A 33 -45.49 14.66 -10.61
N PHE A 34 -46.07 14.17 -11.70
CA PHE A 34 -46.99 14.94 -12.54
C PHE A 34 -48.42 14.36 -12.51
N SER A 35 -48.75 13.48 -11.57
CA SER A 35 -50.08 12.85 -11.53
C SER A 35 -51.21 13.82 -11.20
N ASP A 36 -50.90 14.87 -10.43
CA ASP A 36 -51.87 15.88 -10.00
C ASP A 36 -52.25 16.89 -11.11
N LEU A 37 -51.44 17.00 -12.17
CA LEU A 37 -51.73 17.86 -13.33
C LEU A 37 -52.99 17.36 -14.04
N ASN A 38 -54.01 18.19 -14.15
CA ASN A 38 -55.31 17.80 -14.73
C ASN A 38 -55.85 18.89 -15.66
N SER A 39 -56.93 18.59 -16.38
CA SER A 39 -57.50 19.50 -17.39
C SER A 39 -57.99 20.83 -16.81
N SER A 40 -58.36 20.88 -15.52
CA SER A 40 -58.78 22.13 -14.87
C SER A 40 -57.64 23.15 -14.74
N ASP A 41 -56.39 22.69 -14.70
CA ASP A 41 -55.22 23.58 -14.67
C ASP A 41 -55.09 24.44 -15.94
N LEU A 42 -55.73 24.04 -17.04
CA LEU A 42 -55.74 24.77 -18.32
C LEU A 42 -57.10 25.42 -18.63
N GLU A 43 -58.08 25.34 -17.74
CA GLU A 43 -59.45 25.80 -18.01
C GLU A 43 -59.49 27.30 -18.31
N SER A 44 -58.74 28.11 -17.55
CA SER A 44 -58.61 29.55 -17.81
C SER A 44 -57.98 29.85 -19.18
N CYS A 45 -56.98 29.06 -19.60
CA CYS A 45 -56.35 29.22 -20.91
C CYS A 45 -57.33 28.84 -22.04
N ALA A 46 -58.11 27.78 -21.85
CA ALA A 46 -59.12 27.35 -22.80
C ALA A 46 -60.21 28.42 -22.98
N SER A 47 -60.71 29.02 -21.88
CA SER A 47 -61.72 30.09 -21.95
C SER A 47 -61.24 31.32 -22.72
N ILE A 48 -60.00 31.74 -22.49
CA ILE A 48 -59.41 32.91 -23.20
C ILE A 48 -59.29 32.61 -24.71
N LEU A 49 -58.84 31.43 -25.08
CA LEU A 49 -58.71 30.99 -26.48
C LEU A 49 -60.07 30.91 -27.18
N GLU A 50 -61.09 30.40 -26.48
CA GLU A 50 -62.44 30.32 -27.03
C GLU A 50 -63.04 31.72 -27.26
N GLU A 51 -62.86 32.65 -26.31
CA GLU A 51 -63.37 34.02 -26.42
C GLU A 51 -62.70 34.81 -27.57
N HIS A 52 -61.40 34.68 -27.74
CA HIS A 52 -60.64 35.49 -28.71
C HIS A 52 -60.51 34.86 -30.09
N GLU A 53 -60.40 33.53 -30.17
CA GLU A 53 -60.05 32.82 -31.40
C GLU A 53 -61.14 31.82 -31.85
N SER A 54 -62.26 31.70 -31.10
CA SER A 54 -63.33 30.73 -31.38
C SER A 54 -62.82 29.30 -31.54
N THR A 55 -61.71 28.98 -30.88
CA THR A 55 -61.01 27.69 -31.00
C THR A 55 -61.12 26.95 -29.68
N SER A 56 -61.66 25.73 -29.70
CA SER A 56 -61.74 24.86 -28.53
C SER A 56 -60.40 24.16 -28.29
N LEU A 57 -59.85 24.28 -27.08
CA LEU A 57 -58.63 23.61 -26.66
C LEU A 57 -58.96 22.25 -26.03
N ASP A 58 -58.42 21.15 -26.55
CA ASP A 58 -58.51 19.84 -25.88
C ASP A 58 -57.51 19.78 -24.72
N THR A 59 -57.93 20.30 -23.58
CA THR A 59 -57.13 20.40 -22.36
C THR A 59 -56.71 19.02 -21.84
N GLU A 60 -57.54 17.99 -22.03
CA GLU A 60 -57.24 16.63 -21.58
C GLU A 60 -56.11 16.02 -22.41
N GLN A 61 -56.15 16.17 -23.74
CA GLN A 61 -55.06 15.69 -24.61
C GLN A 61 -53.74 16.40 -24.32
N ILE A 62 -53.79 17.72 -24.10
CA ILE A 62 -52.59 18.53 -23.80
C ILE A 62 -51.99 18.10 -22.47
N ILE A 63 -52.80 18.01 -21.42
CA ILE A 63 -52.31 17.60 -20.11
C ILE A 63 -51.78 16.17 -20.15
N HIS A 64 -52.47 15.22 -20.79
CA HIS A 64 -51.98 13.85 -20.93
C HIS A 64 -50.63 13.80 -21.68
N SER A 65 -50.51 14.55 -22.77
CA SER A 65 -49.27 14.65 -23.55
C SER A 65 -48.14 15.29 -22.74
N THR A 66 -48.47 16.30 -21.94
CA THR A 66 -47.54 17.03 -21.08
C THR A 66 -47.04 16.13 -19.95
N ARG A 67 -47.94 15.46 -19.21
CA ARG A 67 -47.59 14.45 -18.20
C ARG A 67 -46.65 13.41 -18.79
N ARG A 68 -47.02 12.80 -19.91
CA ARG A 68 -46.20 11.76 -20.57
C ARG A 68 -44.82 12.28 -20.95
N LEU A 69 -44.73 13.48 -21.54
CA LEU A 69 -43.45 14.05 -21.97
C LEU A 69 -42.57 14.42 -20.77
N MET A 70 -43.14 15.09 -19.77
CA MET A 70 -42.41 15.50 -18.56
C MET A 70 -41.93 14.28 -17.76
N THR A 71 -42.79 13.29 -17.53
CA THR A 71 -42.40 12.03 -16.88
C THR A 71 -41.28 11.35 -17.64
N LYS A 72 -41.36 11.27 -18.98
CA LYS A 72 -40.29 10.69 -19.81
C LYS A 72 -38.96 11.45 -19.63
N ILE A 73 -38.99 12.78 -19.69
CA ILE A 73 -37.77 13.59 -19.52
C ILE A 73 -37.14 13.33 -18.15
N VAL A 74 -37.94 13.28 -17.08
CA VAL A 74 -37.41 13.01 -15.74
C VAL A 74 -36.86 11.59 -15.62
N LEU A 75 -37.50 10.59 -16.24
CA LEU A 75 -36.97 9.23 -16.32
C LEU A 75 -35.63 9.18 -17.06
N ASP A 76 -35.51 9.85 -18.20
CA ASP A 76 -34.27 9.91 -18.99
C ASP A 76 -33.14 10.59 -18.18
N VAL A 77 -33.45 11.68 -17.46
CA VAL A 77 -32.51 12.36 -16.56
C VAL A 77 -32.11 11.45 -15.39
N ASN A 78 -33.05 10.73 -14.79
CA ASN A 78 -32.78 9.78 -13.71
C ASN A 78 -31.87 8.65 -14.19
N GLN A 79 -32.11 8.10 -15.38
CA GLN A 79 -31.24 7.07 -15.96
C GLN A 79 -29.82 7.59 -16.21
N CYS A 80 -29.69 8.83 -16.70
CA CYS A 80 -28.40 9.52 -16.84
C CYS A 80 -27.71 9.72 -15.48
N PHE A 81 -28.47 10.02 -14.42
CA PHE A 81 -27.91 10.16 -13.07
C PHE A 81 -27.36 8.84 -12.53
N PHE A 82 -28.13 7.74 -12.67
CA PHE A 82 -27.70 6.41 -12.22
C PHE A 82 -26.43 5.95 -12.93
N SER A 83 -26.39 6.08 -14.25
CA SER A 83 -25.23 5.69 -15.05
C SER A 83 -24.03 6.63 -14.87
N GLY A 84 -24.25 7.95 -14.90
CA GLY A 84 -23.20 8.96 -14.80
C GLY A 84 -22.53 9.02 -13.42
N ASN A 85 -23.21 8.58 -12.36
CA ASN A 85 -22.67 8.59 -10.99
C ASN A 85 -22.28 7.21 -10.47
N ASP A 86 -22.35 6.16 -11.29
CA ASP A 86 -22.06 4.78 -10.87
C ASP A 86 -22.83 4.40 -9.57
N VAL A 87 -24.12 4.73 -9.57
CA VAL A 87 -24.98 4.60 -8.37
C VAL A 87 -25.11 3.13 -7.97
N GLU A 88 -25.14 2.22 -8.94
CA GLU A 88 -25.27 0.78 -8.71
C GLU A 88 -24.11 0.21 -7.90
N THR A 89 -22.87 0.54 -8.28
CA THR A 89 -21.68 0.13 -7.55
C THR A 89 -21.67 0.74 -6.16
N LYS A 90 -21.97 2.04 -6.04
CA LYS A 90 -22.02 2.75 -4.75
C LYS A 90 -23.06 2.15 -3.80
N LEU A 91 -24.26 1.84 -4.28
CA LEU A 91 -25.30 1.18 -3.49
C LEU A 91 -24.84 -0.19 -3.01
N THR A 92 -24.24 -0.98 -3.90
CA THR A 92 -23.72 -2.31 -3.54
C THR A 92 -22.60 -2.20 -2.50
N THR A 93 -21.68 -1.24 -2.66
CA THR A 93 -20.62 -0.96 -1.67
C THR A 93 -21.21 -0.51 -0.33
N LEU A 94 -22.25 0.33 -0.33
CA LEU A 94 -22.92 0.74 0.91
C LEU A 94 -23.55 -0.43 1.64
N GLU A 95 -24.22 -1.34 0.94
CA GLU A 95 -24.76 -2.57 1.54
C GLU A 95 -23.64 -3.47 2.08
N MET A 96 -22.52 -3.61 1.37
CA MET A 96 -21.35 -4.35 1.87
C MET A 96 -20.79 -3.73 3.15
N LEU A 97 -20.64 -2.41 3.20
CA LEU A 97 -20.16 -1.70 4.38
C LEU A 97 -21.15 -1.86 5.55
N LYS A 98 -22.45 -1.83 5.27
CA LYS A 98 -23.48 -2.07 6.28
C LYS A 98 -23.37 -3.48 6.88
N GLU A 99 -23.17 -4.51 6.06
CA GLU A 99 -22.94 -5.87 6.56
C GLU A 99 -21.62 -5.97 7.34
N GLN A 100 -20.54 -5.40 6.82
CA GLN A 100 -19.22 -5.43 7.47
C GLN A 100 -19.24 -4.77 8.85
N PHE A 101 -20.00 -3.68 9.01
CA PHE A 101 -20.08 -2.91 10.24
C PHE A 101 -21.37 -3.13 11.02
N ALA A 102 -22.12 -4.20 10.75
CA ALA A 102 -23.39 -4.50 11.42
C ALA A 102 -23.26 -4.56 12.96
N ALA A 103 -22.11 -5.03 13.48
CA ALA A 103 -21.82 -5.05 14.93
C ALA A 103 -21.72 -3.64 15.58
N HIS A 104 -21.75 -2.58 14.78
CA HIS A 104 -21.72 -1.19 15.23
C HIS A 104 -23.06 -0.47 15.03
N GLU A 105 -24.10 -1.17 14.58
CA GLU A 105 -25.43 -0.61 14.43
C GLU A 105 -25.95 -0.04 15.77
N GLY A 106 -26.60 1.12 15.70
CA GLY A 106 -27.13 1.83 16.88
C GLY A 106 -26.08 2.55 17.75
N LYS A 107 -24.78 2.43 17.45
CA LYS A 107 -23.76 3.21 18.16
C LYS A 107 -23.83 4.68 17.74
N ASN A 108 -23.84 5.58 18.72
CA ASN A 108 -23.91 7.01 18.46
C ASN A 108 -22.49 7.55 18.19
N TRP A 109 -22.15 7.68 16.92
CA TRP A 109 -20.89 8.26 16.51
C TRP A 109 -21.07 9.76 16.30
N ASN A 110 -20.73 10.56 17.33
CA ASN A 110 -20.88 12.00 17.24
C ASN A 110 -19.74 12.65 16.43
N PHE A 111 -19.62 12.29 15.15
CA PHE A 111 -18.57 12.79 14.26
C PHE A 111 -18.68 14.30 13.99
N ASN A 112 -19.91 14.83 13.97
CA ASN A 112 -20.17 16.22 13.62
C ASN A 112 -19.67 17.23 14.67
N CYS A 113 -19.44 16.79 15.91
CA CYS A 113 -18.92 17.63 16.97
C CYS A 113 -17.40 17.52 17.15
N LEU A 114 -16.74 16.62 16.43
CA LEU A 114 -15.30 16.41 16.57
C LEU A 114 -14.52 17.40 15.71
N SER A 115 -13.42 17.90 16.26
CA SER A 115 -12.44 18.65 15.48
C SER A 115 -11.76 17.75 14.44
N PRO A 116 -11.25 18.31 13.33
CA PRO A 116 -10.44 17.54 12.36
C PRO A 116 -9.26 16.81 13.01
N GLU A 117 -8.71 17.37 14.09
CA GLU A 117 -7.61 16.75 14.83
C GLU A 117 -8.04 15.46 15.54
N GLU A 118 -9.22 15.45 16.17
CA GLU A 118 -9.79 14.28 16.84
C GLU A 118 -10.21 13.22 15.85
N LEU A 119 -10.85 13.60 14.75
CA LEU A 119 -11.24 12.72 13.65
C LEU A 119 -10.04 11.95 13.07
N THR A 120 -8.90 12.62 12.91
CA THR A 120 -7.69 12.02 12.32
C THR A 120 -6.77 11.36 13.34
N ARG A 121 -7.00 11.55 14.64
CA ARG A 121 -6.14 11.01 15.71
C ARG A 121 -5.97 9.48 15.65
N PRO A 122 -7.02 8.66 15.45
CA PRO A 122 -6.85 7.21 15.35
C PRO A 122 -5.92 6.80 14.21
N LEU A 123 -6.05 7.42 13.03
CA LEU A 123 -5.19 7.15 11.87
C LEU A 123 -3.74 7.56 12.13
N ARG A 124 -3.52 8.73 12.74
CA ARG A 124 -2.18 9.20 13.10
C ARG A 124 -1.52 8.26 14.12
N MET A 125 -2.26 7.85 15.16
CA MET A 125 -1.76 6.89 16.15
C MET A 125 -1.42 5.53 15.53
N HIS A 126 -2.25 5.04 14.60
CA HIS A 126 -1.96 3.81 13.87
C HIS A 126 -0.67 3.91 13.05
N ASN A 127 -0.47 5.03 12.33
CA ASN A 127 0.75 5.26 11.56
C ASN A 127 2.00 5.34 12.46
N LEU A 128 1.91 6.00 13.61
CA LEU A 128 2.99 6.00 14.60
C LEU A 128 3.32 4.59 15.09
N ASN A 129 2.32 3.75 15.36
CA ASN A 129 2.54 2.35 15.74
C ASN A 129 3.24 1.53 14.64
N LEU A 130 2.86 1.71 13.37
CA LEU A 130 3.54 1.07 12.24
C LEU A 130 5.01 1.50 12.17
N SER A 131 5.27 2.80 12.36
CA SER A 131 6.63 3.35 12.36
C SER A 131 7.49 2.79 13.50
N ILE A 132 6.92 2.68 14.71
CA ILE A 132 7.59 2.06 15.86
C ILE A 132 7.93 0.60 15.55
N THR A 133 6.96 -0.16 15.05
CA THR A 133 7.16 -1.58 14.69
C THR A 133 8.29 -1.75 13.66
N PHE A 134 8.35 -0.86 12.66
CA PHE A 134 9.43 -0.86 11.69
C PHE A 134 10.79 -0.56 12.33
N MET A 135 10.87 0.46 13.18
CA MET A 135 12.11 0.81 13.89
C MET A 135 12.60 -0.32 14.79
N GLU A 136 11.70 -1.00 15.50
CA GLU A 136 12.04 -2.17 16.32
C GLU A 136 12.62 -3.32 15.49
N GLN A 137 12.06 -3.58 14.31
CA GLN A 137 12.59 -4.59 13.39
C GLN A 137 13.98 -4.22 12.88
N GLN A 138 14.21 -2.94 12.56
CA GLN A 138 15.54 -2.44 12.15
C GLN A 138 16.56 -2.57 13.28
N LEU A 139 16.19 -2.21 14.51
CA LEU A 139 17.07 -2.35 15.68
C LEU A 139 17.47 -3.80 15.91
N LYS A 140 16.51 -4.75 15.87
CA LYS A 140 16.81 -6.18 15.98
C LYS A 140 17.76 -6.68 14.89
N LYS A 141 17.61 -6.17 13.66
CA LYS A 141 18.51 -6.51 12.56
C LYS A 141 19.92 -5.98 12.82
N GLN A 142 20.05 -4.71 13.25
CA GLN A 142 21.33 -4.09 13.56
C GLN A 142 22.03 -4.76 14.74
N GLU A 143 21.28 -5.18 15.76
CA GLU A 143 21.83 -5.93 16.90
C GLU A 143 22.48 -7.24 16.44
N LYS A 144 21.80 -7.99 15.55
CA LYS A 144 22.34 -9.22 14.96
C LYS A 144 23.56 -8.97 14.08
N GLU A 145 23.55 -7.90 13.27
CA GLU A 145 24.71 -7.53 12.46
C GLU A 145 25.92 -7.14 13.33
N LEU A 146 25.68 -6.44 14.43
CA LEU A 146 26.70 -6.07 15.40
C LEU A 146 27.29 -7.30 16.09
N GLU A 147 26.46 -8.26 16.50
CA GLU A 147 26.92 -9.53 17.10
C GLU A 147 27.86 -10.28 16.14
N ILE A 148 27.48 -10.39 14.87
CA ILE A 148 28.31 -11.02 13.83
C ILE A 148 29.63 -10.25 13.66
N ALA A 149 29.60 -8.92 13.63
CA ALA A 149 30.78 -8.09 13.50
C ALA A 149 31.73 -8.24 14.70
N MET A 150 31.18 -8.29 15.92
CA MET A 150 31.96 -8.52 17.14
C MET A 150 32.64 -9.89 17.13
N ALA A 151 31.93 -10.95 16.77
CA ALA A 151 32.50 -12.29 16.65
C ALA A 151 33.65 -12.35 15.63
N LYS A 152 33.50 -11.68 14.47
CA LYS A 152 34.59 -11.54 13.48
C LYS A 152 35.78 -10.77 14.04
N SER A 153 35.54 -9.68 14.78
CA SER A 153 36.59 -8.89 15.40
C SER A 153 37.43 -9.70 16.38
N ILE A 154 36.77 -10.50 17.25
CA ILE A 154 37.46 -11.38 18.21
C ILE A 154 38.34 -12.40 17.47
N LYS A 155 37.82 -13.08 16.44
CA LYS A 155 38.60 -14.02 15.63
C LYS A 155 39.81 -13.36 14.96
N ASN A 156 39.63 -12.17 14.41
CA ASN A 156 40.73 -11.43 13.78
C ASN A 156 41.80 -11.02 14.79
N ARG A 157 41.42 -10.61 16.01
CA ARG A 157 42.39 -10.31 17.07
C ARG A 157 43.20 -11.55 17.46
N GLN A 158 42.56 -12.70 17.58
CA GLN A 158 43.26 -13.95 17.84
C GLN A 158 44.25 -14.29 16.73
N LEU A 159 43.83 -14.19 15.47
CA LEU A 159 44.71 -14.41 14.32
C LEU A 159 45.94 -13.48 14.33
N ILE A 160 45.74 -12.19 14.62
CA ILE A 160 46.83 -11.21 14.71
C ILE A 160 47.80 -11.61 15.84
N HIS A 161 47.26 -12.03 16.99
CA HIS A 161 48.08 -12.49 18.10
C HIS A 161 48.91 -13.73 17.72
N ASP A 162 48.31 -14.72 17.08
CA ASP A 162 48.99 -15.95 16.68
C ASP A 162 50.08 -15.67 15.63
N VAL A 163 49.78 -14.84 14.64
CA VAL A 163 50.78 -14.37 13.65
C VAL A 163 51.91 -13.62 14.31
N HIS A 164 51.62 -12.80 15.33
CA HIS A 164 52.66 -12.09 16.08
C HIS A 164 53.55 -13.06 16.87
N ALA A 165 52.97 -14.06 17.53
CA ALA A 165 53.72 -15.08 18.26
C ALA A 165 54.64 -15.88 17.32
N GLU A 166 54.15 -16.32 16.17
CA GLU A 166 54.96 -17.01 15.16
C GLU A 166 56.06 -16.10 14.60
N ARG A 167 55.77 -14.82 14.35
CA ARG A 167 56.79 -13.85 13.94
C ARG A 167 57.92 -13.74 14.95
N VAL A 168 57.60 -13.69 16.25
CA VAL A 168 58.61 -13.63 17.33
C VAL A 168 59.46 -14.90 17.34
N LYS A 169 58.82 -16.07 17.24
CA LYS A 169 59.49 -17.38 17.20
C LYS A 169 60.45 -17.51 16.01
N VAL A 170 59.98 -17.22 14.79
CA VAL A 170 60.81 -17.21 13.58
C VAL A 170 61.95 -16.21 13.71
N GLY A 171 61.69 -15.02 14.25
CA GLY A 171 62.71 -14.02 14.51
C GLY A 171 63.82 -14.51 15.47
N CYS A 172 63.46 -15.32 16.48
CA CYS A 172 64.43 -15.94 17.37
C CYS A 172 65.26 -17.02 16.65
N MET A 173 64.62 -17.88 15.87
CA MET A 173 65.31 -18.93 15.09
C MET A 173 66.29 -18.33 14.09
N MET A 174 65.91 -17.26 13.38
CA MET A 174 66.79 -16.56 12.45
C MET A 174 68.01 -15.95 13.15
N LYS A 175 67.83 -15.35 14.34
CA LYS A 175 68.96 -14.82 15.13
C LYS A 175 69.92 -15.92 15.55
N GLN A 176 69.40 -17.08 15.96
CA GLN A 176 70.22 -18.23 16.31
C GLN A 176 71.00 -18.75 15.10
N GLN A 177 70.34 -18.98 13.96
CA GLN A 177 71.01 -19.41 12.73
C GLN A 177 72.07 -18.40 12.26
N LEU A 178 71.79 -17.10 12.38
CA LEU A 178 72.77 -16.07 12.04
C LEU A 178 74.00 -16.14 12.95
N ALA A 179 73.80 -16.37 14.25
CA ALA A 179 74.90 -16.52 15.20
C ALA A 179 75.73 -17.79 14.91
N GLU A 180 75.07 -18.91 14.63
CA GLU A 180 75.73 -20.16 14.21
C GLU A 180 76.55 -19.94 12.93
N TYR A 181 75.97 -19.29 11.92
CA TYR A 181 76.66 -18.94 10.69
C TYR A 181 77.88 -18.04 10.96
N GLN A 182 77.74 -17.01 11.79
CA GLN A 182 78.84 -16.13 12.17
C GLN A 182 79.97 -16.87 12.89
N ALA A 183 79.65 -17.89 13.70
CA ALA A 183 80.64 -18.70 14.40
C ALA A 183 81.46 -19.60 13.45
N ILE A 184 80.82 -20.19 12.44
CA ILE A 184 81.50 -21.06 11.45
C ILE A 184 82.13 -20.28 10.29
N LYS A 185 81.73 -19.03 10.08
CA LYS A 185 82.21 -18.19 8.96
C LYS A 185 83.74 -18.13 8.85
N PRO A 186 84.54 -17.98 9.92
CA PRO A 186 86.00 -18.00 9.81
C PRO A 186 86.55 -19.33 9.30
N GLN A 187 85.95 -20.45 9.73
CA GLN A 187 86.37 -21.79 9.29
C GLN A 187 86.04 -21.99 7.80
N LEU A 188 84.87 -21.50 7.36
CA LEU A 188 84.50 -21.50 5.94
C LEU A 188 85.47 -20.65 5.11
N MET A 189 85.82 -19.44 5.56
CA MET A 189 86.79 -18.58 4.88
C MET A 189 88.19 -19.21 4.82
N GLU A 190 88.61 -19.91 5.89
CA GLU A 190 89.88 -20.62 5.91
C GLU A 190 89.88 -21.81 4.94
N MET A 191 88.79 -22.58 4.90
CA MET A 191 88.63 -23.66 3.92
C MET A 191 88.64 -23.13 2.49
N GLU A 192 87.93 -22.02 2.21
CA GLU A 192 87.94 -21.37 0.90
C GLU A 192 89.34 -20.90 0.50
N ARG A 193 90.10 -20.32 1.44
CA ARG A 193 91.50 -19.94 1.23
C ARG A 193 92.37 -21.15 0.90
N LEU A 194 92.29 -22.23 1.69
CA LEU A 194 93.07 -23.44 1.46
C LEU A 194 92.78 -24.08 0.09
N ILE A 195 91.51 -24.08 -0.33
CA ILE A 195 91.11 -24.55 -1.65
C ILE A 195 91.75 -23.67 -2.74
N ASN A 196 91.61 -22.35 -2.64
CA ASN A 196 92.20 -21.44 -3.61
C ASN A 196 93.74 -21.57 -3.67
N ASP A 197 94.40 -21.68 -2.52
CA ASP A 197 95.86 -21.87 -2.45
C ASP A 197 96.28 -23.21 -3.08
N SER A 198 95.48 -24.27 -2.93
CA SER A 198 95.74 -25.56 -3.59
C SER A 198 95.59 -25.49 -5.11
N TYR A 199 94.62 -24.72 -5.62
CA TYR A 199 94.48 -24.46 -7.06
C TYR A 199 95.64 -23.62 -7.62
N VAL A 200 96.13 -22.62 -6.86
CA VAL A 200 97.29 -21.81 -7.26
C VAL A 200 98.59 -22.64 -7.30
N GLN A 201 98.70 -23.69 -6.47
CA GLN A 201 99.84 -24.63 -6.53
C GLN A 201 99.77 -25.61 -7.71
N GLU A 202 98.59 -25.88 -8.28
CA GLU A 202 98.45 -26.73 -9.47
C GLU A 202 98.70 -25.96 -10.79
N GLU A 203 98.62 -24.61 -10.78
CA GLU A 203 98.90 -23.75 -11.95
C GLU A 203 100.35 -23.24 -12.04
N MET A 204 101.25 -23.69 -11.15
CA MET A 204 102.66 -23.27 -11.08
C MET A 204 103.62 -24.40 -11.43
#